data_AF-A0A6P1C870-F1
#
_entry.id   AF-A0A6P1C870-F1
#
_cell.length_a   1.000
_cell.length_b   1.000
_cell.length_c   1.000
_cell.angle_alpha   90.00
_cell.angle_beta   90.00
_cell.angle_gamma   90.00
#
_symmetry.space_group_name_H-M   'P 1'
#
loop_
_entity.id
_entity.type
_entity.pdbx_description
1 polymer ?
#
loop_
_entity_poly.entity_id
_entity_poly.type
_entity_poly.pdbx_seq_one_letter_code
_entity_poly.pdbx_strand_id
1 'polypeptide(L)'
;MANNVKYPRHLMAILALVLLPVGTVAAMTAANQSDGAQLCEIKATPGAGMVRLDALVHADKHVGGTYTFHVEKAGNGGSSATNQSGDFDAKGGQAAILSSVSLDSKGTEYKATLDVVIGNKSFSCIKQSGDD
;
A
#
# COMPACT_ATOMS: atom_id res chain seq x y z
N MET A 1 32.88 -54.51 6.56
CA MET A 1 33.61 -55.27 7.61
C MET A 1 34.75 -54.39 8.09
N ALA A 2 34.93 -54.20 9.42
CA ALA A 2 36.16 -53.81 10.18
C ALA A 2 37.13 -52.71 9.62
N ASN A 3 38.00 -51.99 10.32
CA ASN A 3 38.27 -51.58 11.72
C ASN A 3 39.37 -50.47 11.63
N ASN A 4 39.67 -49.59 12.60
CA ASN A 4 39.18 -49.45 13.98
C ASN A 4 39.19 -47.98 14.46
N VAL A 5 38.62 -47.77 15.64
CA VAL A 5 38.68 -46.60 16.55
C VAL A 5 40.09 -46.02 16.77
N LYS A 6 40.21 -44.68 16.79
CA LYS A 6 41.35 -43.93 17.36
C LYS A 6 40.95 -43.23 18.68
N TYR A 7 41.58 -43.63 19.78
CA TYR A 7 41.75 -42.85 21.02
C TYR A 7 43.28 -42.54 21.15
N PRO A 8 43.76 -41.45 21.79
CA PRO A 8 43.45 -41.04 23.17
C PRO A 8 43.17 -39.53 23.39
N ARG A 9 42.30 -39.16 24.34
CA ARG A 9 42.61 -38.79 25.74
C ARG A 9 43.68 -37.69 25.93
N HIS A 10 43.26 -36.43 25.96
CA HIS A 10 43.81 -35.44 26.90
C HIS A 10 42.66 -34.70 27.61
N LEU A 11 42.78 -34.57 28.92
CA LEU A 11 41.88 -33.85 29.83
C LEU A 11 42.28 -32.36 29.92
N MET A 12 41.49 -31.58 30.68
CA MET A 12 41.60 -30.12 30.96
C MET A 12 40.90 -29.22 29.92
N ALA A 13 40.25 -28.11 30.28
CA ALA A 13 39.65 -27.70 31.56
C ALA A 13 38.62 -26.57 31.30
N ILE A 14 37.75 -26.33 32.29
CA ILE A 14 36.65 -25.36 32.32
C ILE A 14 37.10 -23.91 32.00
N LEU A 15 36.33 -23.17 31.18
CA LEU A 15 36.16 -21.72 31.36
C LEU A 15 34.74 -21.28 30.95
N ALA A 16 34.23 -20.24 31.61
CA ALA A 16 32.81 -19.92 31.66
C ALA A 16 32.43 -18.57 30.99
N LEU A 17 31.13 -18.37 30.80
CA LEU A 17 30.41 -17.12 30.52
C LEU A 17 30.91 -16.23 29.34
N VAL A 18 30.08 -16.15 28.31
CA VAL A 18 29.75 -14.85 27.69
C VAL A 18 28.22 -14.72 27.60
N LEU A 19 27.66 -13.84 28.44
CA LEU A 19 26.29 -13.35 28.29
C LEU A 19 26.27 -12.38 27.11
N LEU A 20 25.72 -12.79 25.98
CA LEU A 20 25.46 -11.86 24.88
C LEU A 20 24.20 -11.05 25.19
N PRO A 21 24.24 -9.71 25.10
CA PRO A 21 23.09 -8.87 25.41
C PRO A 21 21.96 -9.12 24.39
N VAL A 22 20.75 -9.27 24.89
CA VAL A 22 19.54 -9.35 24.06
C VAL A 22 19.34 -7.99 23.40
N GLY A 23 19.67 -7.91 22.10
CA GLY A 23 19.43 -6.72 21.31
C GLY A 23 17.95 -6.40 21.26
N THR A 24 17.54 -5.27 21.85
CA THR A 24 16.16 -4.79 21.77
C THR A 24 15.86 -4.39 20.33
N VAL A 25 15.16 -5.26 19.60
CA VAL A 25 14.61 -4.90 18.30
C VAL A 25 13.57 -3.81 18.54
N ALA A 26 13.90 -2.57 18.20
CA ALA A 26 12.94 -1.49 18.20
C ALA A 26 11.90 -1.82 17.11
N ALA A 27 10.73 -2.29 17.54
CA ALA A 27 9.59 -2.44 16.66
C ALA A 27 9.20 -1.04 16.17
N MET A 28 9.69 -0.70 14.97
CA MET A 28 9.20 0.45 14.21
C MET A 28 7.72 0.18 13.95
N THR A 29 6.84 0.74 14.78
CA THR A 29 5.41 0.76 14.49
C THR A 29 5.23 1.60 13.24
N ALA A 30 5.18 0.92 12.09
CA ALA A 30 4.63 1.49 10.89
C ALA A 30 3.23 1.99 11.27
N ALA A 31 3.06 3.31 11.25
CA ALA A 31 1.76 3.92 11.39
C ALA A 31 0.96 3.55 10.13
N ASN A 32 0.32 2.39 10.18
CA ASN A 32 -0.53 1.92 9.10
C ASN A 32 -1.61 2.98 8.91
N GLN A 33 -1.62 3.65 7.76
CA GLN A 33 -2.46 4.83 7.48
C GLN A 33 -3.93 4.41 7.29
N SER A 34 -4.56 3.93 8.35
CA SER A 34 -5.90 3.34 8.30
C SER A 34 -7.02 4.36 8.59
N ASP A 35 -6.72 5.47 9.28
CA ASP A 35 -7.71 6.55 9.51
C ASP A 35 -8.03 7.35 8.22
N GLY A 36 -7.12 7.36 7.23
CA GLY A 36 -7.35 7.98 5.93
C GLY A 36 -8.09 7.06 4.94
N ALA A 37 -7.81 5.76 5.01
CA ALA A 37 -8.37 4.72 4.14
C ALA A 37 -9.89 4.51 4.30
N GLN A 38 -10.50 5.12 5.32
CA GLN A 38 -11.94 5.08 5.54
C GLN A 38 -12.68 6.28 4.94
N LEU A 39 -11.97 7.34 4.53
CA LEU A 39 -12.57 8.53 3.90
C LEU A 39 -12.29 8.58 2.39
N CYS A 40 -11.09 8.25 1.94
CA CYS A 40 -10.80 8.07 0.52
C CYS A 40 -10.66 6.59 0.17
N GLU A 41 -11.03 6.20 -1.05
CA GLU A 41 -10.81 4.87 -1.60
C GLU A 41 -10.41 5.00 -3.08
N ILE A 42 -9.53 4.12 -3.56
CA ILE A 42 -9.34 3.89 -4.99
C ILE A 42 -9.72 2.45 -5.28
N LYS A 43 -10.88 2.26 -5.91
CA LYS A 43 -11.41 0.95 -6.24
C LYS A 43 -10.95 0.51 -7.62
N ALA A 44 -10.16 -0.55 -7.67
CA ALA A 44 -9.82 -1.23 -8.91
C ALA A 44 -10.89 -2.27 -9.25
N THR A 45 -11.54 -2.13 -10.41
CA THR A 45 -12.52 -3.08 -10.94
C THR A 45 -11.99 -3.68 -12.25
N PRO A 46 -11.61 -4.98 -12.28
CA PRO A 46 -11.20 -5.65 -13.51
C PRO A 46 -12.34 -5.74 -14.54
N GLY A 47 -11.99 -5.59 -15.81
CA GLY A 47 -12.88 -5.76 -16.95
C GLY A 47 -12.20 -6.52 -18.10
N ALA A 48 -12.88 -6.63 -19.24
CA ALA A 48 -12.37 -7.38 -20.41
C ALA A 48 -11.15 -6.69 -21.04
N GLY A 49 -9.94 -7.06 -20.59
CA GLY A 49 -8.66 -6.48 -21.05
C GLY A 49 -8.33 -5.10 -20.48
N MET A 50 -9.16 -4.59 -19.57
CA MET A 50 -9.02 -3.28 -18.94
C MET A 50 -9.12 -3.40 -17.41
N VAL A 51 -8.65 -2.40 -16.68
CA VAL A 51 -8.97 -2.15 -15.27
C VAL A 51 -9.54 -0.75 -15.15
N ARG A 52 -10.67 -0.61 -14.47
CA ARG A 52 -11.27 0.68 -14.13
C ARG A 52 -10.86 1.05 -12.71
N LEU A 53 -10.27 2.22 -12.55
CA LEU A 53 -9.94 2.84 -11.28
C LEU A 53 -10.99 3.91 -10.98
N ASP A 54 -11.81 3.67 -9.97
CA ASP A 54 -12.74 4.65 -9.43
C ASP A 54 -12.12 5.31 -8.20
N ALA A 55 -11.99 6.63 -8.22
CA ALA A 55 -11.64 7.44 -7.07
C ALA A 55 -12.93 7.76 -6.29
N LEU A 56 -13.02 7.33 -5.03
CA LEU A 56 -14.20 7.52 -4.19
C LEU A 56 -13.89 8.30 -2.92
N VAL A 57 -14.89 9.02 -2.44
CA VAL A 57 -14.96 9.51 -1.06
C VAL A 57 -16.12 8.83 -0.33
N HIS A 58 -15.86 8.41 0.90
CA HIS A 58 -16.85 7.91 1.85
C HIS A 58 -17.16 9.00 2.87
N ALA A 59 -18.43 9.20 3.18
CA ALA A 59 -18.85 10.19 4.15
C ALA A 59 -20.08 9.73 4.92
N ASP A 60 -20.03 9.80 6.25
CA ASP A 60 -21.20 9.50 7.11
C ASP A 60 -22.24 10.63 7.12
N LYS A 61 -21.81 11.83 6.73
CA LYS A 61 -22.60 13.07 6.69
C LYS A 61 -22.29 13.84 5.41
N HIS A 62 -23.11 14.85 5.11
CA HIS A 62 -22.81 15.78 4.01
C HIS A 62 -21.43 16.42 4.18
N VAL A 63 -20.62 16.39 3.12
CA VAL A 63 -19.27 16.96 3.10
C VAL A 63 -18.92 17.41 1.69
N GLY A 64 -18.33 18.59 1.58
CA GLY A 64 -17.78 19.13 0.33
C GLY A 64 -16.30 19.46 0.48
N GLY A 65 -15.61 19.52 -0.65
CA GLY A 65 -14.17 19.74 -0.70
C GLY A 65 -13.64 19.73 -2.11
N THR A 66 -12.32 19.56 -2.24
CA THR A 66 -11.65 19.37 -3.53
C THR A 66 -10.90 18.05 -3.54
N TYR A 67 -10.65 17.52 -4.74
CA TYR A 67 -9.85 16.32 -4.92
C TYR A 67 -8.83 16.48 -6.05
N THR A 68 -7.78 15.67 -6.01
CA THR A 68 -6.84 15.44 -7.12
C THR A 68 -6.61 13.94 -7.22
N PHE A 69 -6.87 13.39 -8.40
CA PHE A 69 -6.67 11.98 -8.74
C PHE A 69 -5.59 11.87 -9.82
N HIS A 70 -4.43 11.37 -9.41
CA HIS A 70 -3.26 11.20 -10.25
C HIS A 70 -3.00 9.72 -10.49
N VAL A 71 -2.89 9.32 -11.76
CA VAL A 71 -2.70 7.93 -12.18
C VAL A 71 -1.50 7.85 -13.12
N GLU A 72 -0.45 7.18 -12.67
CA GLU A 72 0.71 6.82 -13.47
C GLU A 72 0.54 5.39 -13.96
N LYS A 73 0.82 5.15 -15.25
CA LYS A 73 0.87 3.80 -15.83
C LYS A 73 2.16 3.60 -16.62
N ALA A 74 2.68 2.38 -16.63
CA ALA A 74 3.82 1.96 -17.44
C ALA A 74 3.62 0.54 -17.97
N GLY A 75 3.94 0.31 -19.24
CA GLY A 75 3.83 -1.03 -19.84
C GLY A 75 4.48 -1.07 -21.23
N ASN A 76 4.22 -2.14 -21.98
CA ASN A 76 4.81 -2.32 -23.33
C ASN A 76 4.48 -1.20 -24.33
N GLY A 77 3.39 -0.45 -24.13
CA GLY A 77 3.02 0.72 -24.92
C GLY A 77 3.70 2.03 -24.52
N GLY A 78 4.63 2.00 -23.55
CA GLY A 78 5.24 3.19 -22.94
C GLY A 78 4.59 3.57 -21.60
N SER A 79 4.91 4.76 -21.11
CA SER A 79 4.36 5.33 -19.88
C SER A 79 3.47 6.53 -20.15
N SER A 80 2.52 6.78 -19.24
CA SER A 80 1.66 7.96 -19.27
C SER A 80 1.17 8.31 -17.88
N ALA A 81 0.97 9.59 -17.61
CA ALA A 81 0.31 10.07 -16.40
C ALA A 81 -1.02 10.77 -16.74
N THR A 82 -2.04 10.59 -15.90
CA THR A 82 -3.32 11.29 -15.95
C THR A 82 -3.55 11.98 -14.63
N ASN A 83 -3.84 13.29 -14.64
CA ASN A 83 -4.18 14.05 -13.45
C ASN A 83 -5.54 14.70 -13.65
N GLN A 84 -6.49 14.41 -12.76
CA GLN A 84 -7.86 14.94 -12.78
C GLN A 84 -8.17 15.56 -11.42
N SER A 85 -8.73 16.77 -11.39
CA SER A 85 -9.09 17.45 -10.15
C SER A 85 -10.42 18.19 -10.29
N GLY A 86 -11.05 18.47 -9.15
CA GLY A 86 -12.30 19.22 -9.11
C GLY A 86 -12.84 19.39 -7.71
N ASP A 87 -13.90 20.18 -7.60
CA ASP A 87 -14.74 20.26 -6.41
C ASP A 87 -15.64 19.03 -6.32
N PHE A 88 -16.09 18.69 -5.10
CA PHE A 88 -17.10 17.67 -4.88
C PHE A 88 -18.07 18.03 -3.76
N ASP A 89 -19.27 17.46 -3.84
CA ASP A 89 -20.31 17.48 -2.82
C ASP A 89 -20.79 16.03 -2.62
N ALA A 90 -20.46 15.45 -1.47
CA ALA A 90 -20.78 14.07 -1.12
C ALA A 90 -21.88 14.04 -0.05
N LYS A 91 -22.89 13.21 -0.29
CA LYS A 91 -24.00 12.98 0.65
C LYS A 91 -23.63 11.91 1.66
N GLY A 92 -24.12 12.06 2.89
CA GLY A 92 -23.88 11.09 3.96
C GLY A 92 -24.49 9.71 3.67
N GLY A 93 -23.78 8.66 4.06
CA GLY A 93 -24.24 7.27 4.04
C GLY A 93 -23.98 6.49 2.73
N GLN A 94 -23.31 7.10 1.75
CA GLN A 94 -22.98 6.46 0.47
C GLN A 94 -21.60 6.91 -0.02
N ALA A 95 -20.88 6.02 -0.71
CA ALA A 95 -19.65 6.37 -1.42
C ALA A 95 -19.98 7.23 -2.66
N ALA A 96 -19.30 8.35 -2.83
CA ALA A 96 -19.41 9.19 -4.02
C ALA A 96 -18.18 8.98 -4.92
N ILE A 97 -18.41 8.68 -6.21
CA ILE A 97 -17.34 8.60 -7.20
C ILE A 97 -16.96 10.03 -7.60
N LEU A 98 -15.70 10.39 -7.39
CA LEU A 98 -15.10 11.67 -7.72
C LEU A 98 -14.57 11.70 -9.15
N SER A 99 -13.89 10.63 -9.54
CA SER A 99 -13.27 10.48 -10.86
C SER A 99 -13.15 9.01 -11.24
N SER A 100 -13.03 8.74 -12.54
CA SER A 100 -12.93 7.39 -13.09
C SER A 100 -11.94 7.35 -14.24
N VAL A 101 -10.94 6.48 -14.15
CA VAL A 101 -9.93 6.26 -15.21
C VAL A 101 -9.96 4.78 -15.61
N SER A 102 -9.88 4.51 -16.91
CA SER A 102 -9.78 3.14 -17.44
C SER A 102 -8.40 2.93 -18.06
N LEU A 103 -7.68 1.92 -17.58
CA LEU A 103 -6.36 1.52 -18.05
C LEU A 103 -6.44 0.16 -18.75
N ASP A 104 -5.53 -0.13 -19.67
CA ASP A 104 -5.31 -1.50 -20.14
C ASP A 104 -4.72 -2.36 -19.01
N SER A 105 -5.14 -3.63 -18.90
CA SER A 105 -4.73 -4.51 -17.79
C SER A 105 -3.65 -5.54 -18.15
N LYS A 106 -3.22 -5.62 -19.41
CA LYS A 106 -2.23 -6.60 -19.87
C LYS A 106 -0.83 -6.02 -19.92
N GLY A 107 0.02 -6.40 -18.96
CA GLY A 107 1.43 -5.98 -18.94
C GLY A 107 1.61 -4.48 -18.67
N THR A 108 0.62 -3.85 -18.04
CA THR A 108 0.68 -2.46 -17.59
C THR A 108 0.60 -2.44 -16.07
N GLU A 109 1.65 -1.94 -15.46
CA GLU A 109 1.70 -1.56 -14.05
C GLU A 109 1.08 -0.17 -13.89
N TYR A 110 0.47 0.09 -12.75
CA TYR A 110 -0.05 1.41 -12.42
C TYR A 110 0.14 1.76 -10.95
N LYS A 111 0.21 3.06 -10.68
CA LYS A 111 0.09 3.65 -9.35
C LYS A 111 -0.89 4.80 -9.43
N ALA A 112 -1.94 4.72 -8.63
CA ALA A 112 -2.94 5.77 -8.49
C ALA A 112 -2.86 6.38 -7.09
N THR A 113 -2.92 7.71 -7.03
CA THR A 113 -2.98 8.52 -5.80
C THR A 113 -4.24 9.38 -5.85
N LEU A 114 -5.00 9.37 -4.77
CA LEU A 114 -6.18 10.21 -4.58
C LEU A 114 -5.95 11.08 -3.35
N ASP A 115 -5.77 12.37 -3.57
CA ASP A 115 -5.69 13.39 -2.55
C ASP A 115 -7.04 14.11 -2.43
N VAL A 116 -7.57 14.23 -1.21
CA VAL A 116 -8.87 14.83 -0.89
C VAL A 116 -8.67 15.90 0.18
N VAL A 117 -9.16 17.12 -0.06
CA VAL A 117 -9.08 18.25 0.88
C VAL A 117 -10.48 18.67 1.31
N ILE A 118 -10.73 18.61 2.62
CA ILE A 118 -12.00 18.98 3.26
C ILE A 118 -11.69 20.04 4.33
N GLY A 119 -12.06 21.28 4.05
CA GLY A 119 -11.74 22.42 4.91
C GLY A 119 -10.23 22.60 5.07
N ASN A 120 -9.69 22.26 6.25
CA ASN A 120 -8.27 22.32 6.58
C ASN A 120 -7.62 20.94 6.80
N LYS A 121 -8.30 19.87 6.40
CA LYS A 121 -7.81 18.48 6.48
C LYS A 121 -7.53 17.94 5.08
N SER A 122 -6.40 17.27 4.93
CA SER A 122 -6.05 16.53 3.71
C SER A 122 -5.98 15.04 4.01
N PHE A 123 -6.48 14.24 3.10
CA PHE A 123 -6.46 12.77 3.12
C PHE A 123 -5.82 12.30 1.82
N SER A 124 -5.01 11.23 1.88
CA SER A 124 -4.35 10.68 0.71
C SER A 124 -4.47 9.16 0.73
N CYS A 125 -4.90 8.59 -0.39
CA CYS A 125 -5.06 7.16 -0.59
C CYS A 125 -4.29 6.73 -1.84
N ILE A 126 -3.65 5.56 -1.78
CA ILE A 126 -2.83 5.02 -2.86
C ILE A 126 -3.33 3.61 -3.20
N LYS A 127 -3.34 3.27 -4.48
CA LYS A 127 -3.60 1.91 -4.98
C LYS A 127 -2.70 1.65 -6.18
N GLN A 128 -1.97 0.54 -6.15
CA GLN A 128 -1.10 0.10 -7.24
C GLN A 128 -1.49 -1.30 -7.72
N SER A 129 -1.05 -1.66 -8.93
CA SER A 129 -1.21 -3.01 -9.46
C SER A 129 -0.48 -4.03 -8.59
N GLY A 130 -1.21 -5.02 -8.05
CA GLY A 130 -0.65 -6.09 -7.20
C GLY A 130 -0.93 -5.94 -5.70
N ASP A 131 -1.57 -4.84 -5.26
CA ASP A 131 -2.13 -4.75 -3.91
C ASP A 131 -3.48 -5.50 -3.84
N ASP A 132 -3.48 -6.80 -3.56
CA ASP A 132 -4.70 -7.61 -3.29
C ASP A 132 -4.77 -8.05 -1.82
#